data_AF-A0A3D0WVQ5-F1
#
_entry.id   AF-A0A3D0WVQ5-F1
#
_cell.length_a   1.000
_cell.length_b   1.000
_cell.length_c   1.000
_cell.angle_alpha   90.00
_cell.angle_beta   90.00
_cell.angle_gamma   90.00
#
_symmetry.space_group_name_H-M   'P 1'
#
loop_
_entity.id
_entity.type
_entity.pdbx_description
1 polymer ?
#
loop_
_entity_poly.entity_id
_entity_poly.type
_entity_poly.pdbx_seq_one_letter_code
_entity_poly.pdbx_strand_id
1 'polypeptide(L)'
;SYAVVSYQTAWLKCHYPREYMAALLSSVLDNTNKLSAYIAECLRLGIRVLPPQVNESGSGFTVSGKDIRFGLLAVRNLGRGFIDSLVAEREKGGRFTGFFDFCRRMYGGLNRRALESLVKSGALDGLGLNRRQMLSCVDSVLDYLDEDRKQ
;
A
#
# COMPACT_ATOMS: atom_id res chain seq x y z
N SER A 1 17.39 -19.05 -27.09
CA SER A 1 17.12 -18.96 -25.64
C SER A 1 16.00 -17.96 -25.27
N TYR A 2 15.80 -16.84 -25.99
CA TYR A 2 14.72 -15.87 -25.66
C TYR A 2 13.28 -16.32 -25.98
N ALA A 3 13.08 -17.19 -26.97
CA ALA A 3 11.75 -17.62 -27.41
C ALA A 3 10.93 -18.36 -26.31
N VAL A 4 11.60 -19.14 -25.46
CA VAL A 4 10.95 -19.88 -24.37
C VAL A 4 10.40 -18.92 -23.31
N VAL A 5 11.16 -17.89 -22.95
CA VAL A 5 10.74 -16.86 -21.98
C VAL A 5 9.58 -16.03 -22.54
N SER A 6 9.62 -15.68 -23.83
CA SER A 6 8.51 -14.99 -24.49
C SER A 6 7.24 -15.85 -24.51
N TYR A 7 7.35 -17.15 -24.74
CA TYR A 7 6.21 -18.06 -24.69
C TYR A 7 5.64 -18.18 -23.27
N GLN A 8 6.50 -18.31 -22.26
CA GLN A 8 6.08 -18.39 -20.86
C GLN A 8 5.38 -17.12 -20.39
N THR A 9 5.88 -15.94 -20.78
CA THR A 9 5.23 -14.66 -20.43
C THR A 9 3.89 -14.49 -21.13
N ALA A 10 3.77 -14.90 -22.40
CA ALA A 10 2.50 -14.92 -23.12
C ALA A 10 1.48 -15.86 -22.46
N TRP A 11 1.94 -17.05 -22.04
CA TRP A 11 1.10 -18.02 -21.33
C TRP A 11 0.57 -17.47 -20.00
N LEU A 12 1.45 -16.87 -19.18
CA LEU A 12 1.05 -16.22 -17.93
C LEU A 12 0.09 -15.06 -18.16
N LYS A 13 0.31 -14.24 -19.18
CA LYS A 13 -0.60 -13.13 -19.52
C LYS A 13 -1.98 -13.63 -19.96
N CYS A 14 -2.07 -14.80 -20.59
CA CYS A 14 -3.32 -15.40 -21.03
C CYS A 14 -4.11 -16.02 -19.87
N HIS A 15 -3.44 -16.83 -19.04
CA HIS A 15 -4.09 -17.63 -17.99
C HIS A 15 -4.17 -16.94 -16.63
N TYR A 16 -3.19 -16.10 -16.29
CA TYR A 16 -3.05 -15.40 -15.01
C TYR A 16 -2.75 -13.91 -15.21
N PRO A 17 -3.59 -13.15 -15.95
CA PRO A 17 -3.31 -11.76 -16.29
C PRO A 17 -3.16 -10.86 -15.05
N ARG A 18 -3.86 -11.17 -13.95
CA ARG A 18 -3.90 -10.30 -12.75
C ARG A 18 -2.63 -10.44 -11.92
N GLU A 19 -2.23 -11.69 -11.69
CA GLU A 19 -1.02 -12.06 -10.97
C GLU A 19 0.21 -11.60 -11.75
N TYR A 20 0.20 -11.81 -13.07
CA TYR A 20 1.25 -11.32 -13.96
C TYR A 20 1.37 -9.79 -13.91
N MET A 21 0.25 -9.06 -14.01
CA MET A 21 0.27 -7.60 -13.92
C MET A 21 0.68 -7.09 -12.55
N ALA A 22 0.25 -7.73 -11.45
CA ALA A 22 0.68 -7.37 -10.10
C ALA A 22 2.19 -7.57 -9.90
N ALA A 23 2.75 -8.67 -10.42
CA ALA A 23 4.20 -8.91 -10.40
C ALA A 23 4.95 -7.87 -11.26
N LEU A 24 4.43 -7.55 -12.45
CA LEU A 24 5.00 -6.55 -13.34
C LEU A 24 5.02 -5.16 -12.70
N LEU A 25 3.90 -4.71 -12.13
CA LEU A 25 3.80 -3.45 -11.40
C LEU A 25 4.78 -3.40 -10.22
N SER A 26 4.93 -4.51 -9.48
CA SER A 26 5.87 -4.60 -8.35
C SER A 26 7.34 -4.52 -8.80
N SER A 27 7.67 -4.99 -10.01
CA SER A 27 9.04 -4.93 -10.55
C SER A 27 9.47 -3.54 -11.04
N VAL A 28 8.52 -2.64 -11.32
CA VAL A 28 8.81 -1.28 -11.83
C VAL A 28 8.41 -0.18 -10.86
N LEU A 29 8.29 -0.51 -9.57
CA LEU A 29 7.93 0.43 -8.50
C LEU A 29 8.77 1.71 -8.52
N ASP A 30 10.07 1.58 -8.83
CA ASP A 30 11.00 2.70 -8.84
C ASP A 30 10.84 3.61 -10.09
N ASN A 31 10.12 3.15 -11.12
CA ASN A 31 9.95 3.86 -12.38
C ASN A 31 8.50 4.33 -12.57
N THR A 32 8.23 5.56 -12.12
CA THR A 32 6.90 6.21 -12.19
C THR A 32 6.32 6.23 -13.61
N ASN A 33 7.14 6.41 -14.65
CA ASN A 33 6.68 6.47 -16.04
C ASN A 33 6.23 5.09 -16.55
N LYS A 34 6.96 4.03 -16.20
CA LYS A 34 6.56 2.66 -16.55
C LYS A 34 5.34 2.22 -15.74
N LEU A 35 5.29 2.63 -14.47
CA LEU A 35 4.19 2.31 -13.57
C LEU A 35 2.86 2.87 -14.10
N SER A 36 2.82 4.13 -14.53
CA SER A 36 1.61 4.73 -15.10
C SER A 36 1.15 4.04 -16.39
N ALA A 37 2.09 3.68 -17.27
CA ALA A 37 1.79 2.94 -18.50
C ALA A 37 1.17 1.55 -18.21
N TYR A 38 1.72 0.82 -17.22
CA TYR A 38 1.16 -0.49 -16.84
C TYR A 38 -0.18 -0.39 -16.12
N ILE A 39 -0.41 0.67 -15.33
CA ILE A 39 -1.73 0.95 -14.75
C ILE A 39 -2.76 1.19 -15.87
N ALA A 40 -2.40 1.94 -16.91
CA ALA A 40 -3.28 2.15 -18.06
C ALA A 40 -3.59 0.85 -18.81
N GLU A 41 -2.61 -0.04 -18.95
CA GLU A 41 -2.82 -1.37 -19.55
C GLU A 41 -3.71 -2.25 -18.66
N CYS A 42 -3.55 -2.22 -17.33
CA CYS A 42 -4.46 -2.93 -16.42
C CYS A 42 -5.91 -2.47 -16.63
N LEU A 43 -6.12 -1.16 -16.76
CA LEU A 43 -7.44 -0.60 -17.01
C LEU A 43 -8.01 -1.07 -18.36
N ARG A 44 -7.17 -1.15 -19.41
CA ARG A 44 -7.55 -1.68 -20.74
C ARG A 44 -7.95 -3.15 -20.68
N LEU A 45 -7.33 -3.93 -19.80
CA LEU A 45 -7.68 -5.33 -19.54
C LEU A 45 -8.89 -5.51 -18.61
N GLY A 46 -9.53 -4.42 -18.17
CA GLY A 46 -10.66 -4.44 -17.25
C GLY A 46 -10.27 -4.73 -15.80
N ILE A 47 -8.99 -4.61 -15.46
CA ILE A 47 -8.45 -4.81 -14.11
C ILE A 47 -8.32 -3.44 -13.44
N ARG A 48 -9.07 -3.20 -12.36
CA ARG A 48 -8.94 -1.93 -11.64
C ARG A 48 -7.78 -1.99 -10.68
N VAL A 49 -7.11 -0.86 -10.53
CA VAL A 49 -6.06 -0.67 -9.55
C VAL A 49 -6.67 0.08 -8.36
N LEU A 50 -6.94 -0.64 -7.28
CA LEU A 50 -7.54 -0.12 -6.05
C LEU A 50 -6.50 0.67 -5.25
N PRO A 51 -6.92 1.69 -4.49
CA PRO A 51 -6.02 2.42 -3.59
C PRO A 51 -5.38 1.47 -2.57
N PRO A 52 -4.20 1.84 -2.04
CA PRO A 52 -3.59 1.09 -0.95
C PRO A 52 -4.56 1.02 0.24
N GLN A 53 -4.43 0.00 1.07
CA GLN A 53 -5.15 -0.09 2.34
C GLN A 53 -4.30 -0.83 3.37
N VAL A 54 -4.12 -0.27 4.57
CA VAL A 54 -3.22 -0.85 5.59
C VAL A 54 -3.64 -2.27 6.03
N ASN A 55 -4.93 -2.58 5.98
CA ASN A 55 -5.47 -3.88 6.38
C ASN A 55 -5.38 -4.97 5.30
N GLU A 56 -5.21 -4.60 4.02
CA GLU A 56 -5.28 -5.54 2.90
C GLU A 56 -4.07 -5.50 1.97
N SER A 57 -3.41 -4.35 1.81
CA SER A 57 -2.21 -4.22 0.98
C SER A 57 -1.02 -4.93 1.62
N GLY A 58 -0.23 -5.60 0.79
CA GLY A 58 1.11 -6.05 1.14
C GLY A 58 2.18 -5.00 0.85
N SER A 59 3.43 -5.43 0.90
CA SER A 59 4.59 -4.63 0.48
C SER A 59 4.51 -4.26 -1.01
N GLY A 60 4.31 -5.26 -1.88
CA GLY A 60 4.08 -5.10 -3.31
C GLY A 60 2.61 -5.03 -3.72
N PHE A 61 2.37 -4.88 -5.02
CA PHE A 61 1.02 -4.97 -5.58
C PHE A 61 0.45 -6.36 -5.35
N THR A 62 -0.76 -6.42 -4.82
CA THR A 62 -1.39 -7.69 -4.41
C THR A 62 -2.70 -7.86 -5.16
N VAL A 63 -3.01 -9.08 -5.60
CA VAL A 63 -4.31 -9.38 -6.25
C VAL A 63 -5.40 -9.39 -5.18
N SER A 64 -6.46 -8.61 -5.40
CA SER A 64 -7.64 -8.55 -4.53
C SER A 64 -8.87 -8.94 -5.36
N GLY A 65 -9.15 -10.24 -5.40
CA GLY A 65 -10.25 -10.81 -6.17
C GLY A 65 -10.08 -10.63 -7.68
N LYS A 66 -10.83 -9.69 -8.26
CA LYS A 66 -10.78 -9.36 -9.70
C LYS A 66 -9.86 -8.16 -10.00
N ASP A 67 -9.48 -7.42 -8.97
CA ASP A 67 -8.73 -6.17 -9.07
C ASP A 67 -7.32 -6.34 -8.48
N ILE A 68 -6.46 -5.34 -8.67
CA ILE A 68 -5.13 -5.28 -8.07
C ILE A 68 -5.13 -4.15 -7.05
N ARG A 69 -4.64 -4.42 -5.84
CA ARG A 69 -4.49 -3.40 -4.80
C ARG A 69 -3.08 -2.81 -4.83
N PHE A 70 -3.01 -1.49 -4.69
CA PHE A 70 -1.73 -0.77 -4.61
C PHE A 70 -0.86 -1.32 -3.47
N GLY A 71 0.40 -1.58 -3.78
CA GLY A 71 1.39 -1.95 -2.76
C GLY A 71 1.78 -0.75 -1.89
N LEU A 72 2.06 -1.00 -0.62
CA LEU A 72 2.47 0.06 0.31
C LEU A 72 3.82 0.67 -0.08
N LEU A 73 4.70 -0.09 -0.75
CA LEU A 73 5.98 0.40 -1.26
C LEU A 73 5.84 1.49 -2.33
N ALA A 74 4.72 1.52 -3.03
CA ALA A 74 4.46 2.52 -4.06
C ALA A 74 4.01 3.87 -3.47
N VAL A 75 3.71 3.93 -2.16
CA VAL A 75 3.34 5.17 -1.47
C VAL A 75 4.62 5.93 -1.10
N ARG A 76 4.69 7.19 -1.51
CA ARG A 76 5.83 8.06 -1.22
C ARG A 76 6.01 8.26 0.29
N ASN A 77 7.27 8.44 0.70
CA ASN A 77 7.69 8.68 2.09
C ASN A 77 7.49 7.50 3.06
N LEU A 78 7.19 6.29 2.56
CA LEU A 78 7.22 5.07 3.37
C LEU A 78 8.55 4.34 3.19
N GLY A 79 9.20 4.01 4.30
CA GLY A 79 10.38 3.16 4.30
C GLY A 79 10.02 1.67 4.25
N ARG A 80 10.88 0.85 3.63
CA ARG A 80 10.73 -0.63 3.64
C ARG A 80 10.57 -1.18 5.06
N GLY A 81 11.44 -0.74 5.98
CA GLY A 81 11.36 -1.16 7.38
C GLY A 81 10.03 -0.82 8.07
N PHE A 82 9.43 0.34 7.75
CA PHE A 82 8.11 0.69 8.27
C PHE A 82 7.02 -0.25 7.75
N ILE A 83 7.08 -0.60 6.46
CA ILE A 83 6.11 -1.51 5.83
C ILE A 83 6.25 -2.92 6.41
N ASP A 84 7.47 -3.40 6.61
CA ASP A 84 7.72 -4.71 7.21
C ASP A 84 7.21 -4.75 8.66
N SER A 85 7.45 -3.69 9.45
CA SER A 85 6.85 -3.54 10.78
C SER A 85 5.32 -3.50 10.74
N LEU A 86 4.73 -2.81 9.76
CA LEU A 86 3.27 -2.73 9.60
C LEU A 86 2.65 -4.10 9.33
N VAL A 87 3.25 -4.87 8.41
CA VAL A 87 2.78 -6.22 8.09
C VAL A 87 2.93 -7.14 9.31
N ALA A 88 4.06 -7.07 10.01
CA ALA A 88 4.30 -7.87 11.22
C ALA A 88 3.33 -7.52 12.36
N GLU A 89 3.07 -6.22 12.59
CA GLU A 89 2.08 -5.78 13.58
C GLU A 89 0.66 -6.20 13.21
N ARG A 90 0.31 -6.19 11.92
CA ARG A 90 -0.98 -6.69 11.44
C ARG A 90 -1.14 -8.20 11.67
N GLU A 91 -0.08 -8.97 11.48
CA GLU A 91 -0.08 -10.42 11.73
C GLU A 91 -0.18 -10.74 13.22
N LYS A 92 0.48 -9.97 14.09
CA LYS A 92 0.46 -10.18 15.55
C LYS A 92 -0.79 -9.62 16.23
N GLY A 93 -1.14 -8.37 15.92
CA GLY A 93 -2.19 -7.59 16.58
C GLY A 93 -3.53 -7.60 15.84
N GLY A 94 -3.61 -8.26 14.69
CA GLY A 94 -4.81 -8.30 13.85
C GLY A 94 -5.04 -7.02 13.05
N ARG A 95 -6.27 -6.86 12.53
CA ARG A 95 -6.65 -5.70 11.70
C ARG A 95 -6.68 -4.42 12.54
N PHE A 96 -6.22 -3.32 11.94
CA PHE A 96 -6.37 -1.99 12.52
C PHE A 96 -7.84 -1.59 12.55
N THR A 97 -8.33 -1.20 13.73
CA THR A 97 -9.74 -0.88 13.96
C THR A 97 -10.07 0.59 13.77
N GLY A 98 -9.08 1.46 13.94
CA GLY A 98 -9.25 2.90 13.83
C GLY A 98 -7.94 3.65 13.57
N PHE A 99 -8.07 4.94 13.24
CA PHE A 99 -6.92 5.81 12.95
C PHE A 99 -5.96 5.92 14.13
N PHE A 100 -6.51 6.13 15.34
CA PHE A 100 -5.71 6.25 16.55
C PHE A 100 -5.03 4.93 16.94
N ASP A 101 -5.74 3.79 16.79
CA ASP A 101 -5.18 2.45 17.00
C ASP A 101 -4.00 2.18 16.06
N PHE A 102 -4.13 2.55 14.78
CA PHE A 102 -3.03 2.49 13.82
C PHE A 102 -1.84 3.36 14.25
N CYS A 103 -2.07 4.64 14.55
CA CYS A 103 -1.00 5.56 14.94
C CYS A 103 -0.27 5.10 16.20
N ARG A 104 -1.00 4.60 17.21
CA ARG A 104 -0.43 4.12 18.47
C ARG A 104 0.45 2.88 18.27
N ARG A 105 -0.02 1.88 17.52
CA ARG A 105 0.75 0.66 17.25
C ARG A 105 1.98 0.91 16.39
N MET A 106 1.87 1.82 15.42
CA MET A 106 2.93 2.08 14.43
C MET A 106 3.87 3.23 14.80
N TYR A 107 3.65 3.88 15.94
CA TYR A 107 4.32 5.12 16.34
C TYR A 107 5.86 5.07 16.22
N GLY A 108 6.49 3.95 16.58
CA GLY A 108 7.95 3.80 16.57
C GLY A 108 8.63 3.96 15.21
N GLY A 109 7.90 3.80 14.10
CA GLY A 109 8.42 4.03 12.73
C GLY A 109 7.62 5.06 11.94
N LEU A 110 6.61 5.68 12.55
CA LEU A 110 5.71 6.62 11.90
C LEU A 110 6.30 8.02 11.94
N ASN A 111 6.33 8.69 10.79
CA ASN A 111 6.70 10.10 10.71
C ASN A 111 5.55 10.92 10.13
N ARG A 112 5.52 12.23 10.41
CA ARG A 112 4.46 13.14 9.95
C ARG A 112 4.22 13.05 8.43
N ARG A 113 5.30 13.05 7.64
CA ARG A 113 5.23 12.97 6.17
C ARG A 113 4.65 11.64 5.68
N ALA A 114 4.98 10.54 6.34
CA ALA A 114 4.50 9.20 6.04
C ALA A 114 3.03 9.08 6.38
N LEU A 115 2.62 9.56 7.56
CA LEU A 115 1.21 9.58 7.97
C LEU A 115 0.36 10.43 6.99
N GLU A 116 0.82 11.63 6.63
CA GLU A 116 0.14 12.43 5.61
C GLU A 116 0.07 11.71 4.24
N SER A 117 1.15 11.04 3.83
CA SER A 117 1.19 10.32 2.56
C SER A 117 0.24 9.12 2.56
N LEU A 118 0.10 8.42 3.70
CA LEU A 118 -0.87 7.36 3.91
C LEU A 118 -2.32 7.88 3.83
N VAL A 119 -2.61 9.00 4.48
CA VAL A 119 -3.95 9.62 4.42
C VAL A 119 -4.27 10.10 3.00
N LYS A 120 -3.34 10.78 2.32
CA LYS A 120 -3.53 11.30 0.95
C LYS A 120 -3.68 10.18 -0.08
N SER A 121 -2.99 9.06 0.11
CA SER A 121 -3.11 7.88 -0.77
C SER A 121 -4.38 7.05 -0.52
N GLY A 122 -5.14 7.32 0.54
CA GLY A 122 -6.34 6.56 0.90
C GLY A 122 -6.04 5.24 1.64
N ALA A 123 -4.80 5.04 2.08
CA ALA A 123 -4.38 3.82 2.79
C ALA A 123 -5.13 3.59 4.12
N LEU A 124 -5.61 4.67 4.73
CA LEU A 124 -6.31 4.68 6.01
C LEU A 124 -7.83 4.84 5.86
N ASP A 125 -8.35 4.74 4.63
CA ASP A 125 -9.78 4.80 4.40
C ASP A 125 -10.49 3.60 5.06
N GLY A 126 -11.64 3.88 5.70
CA GLY A 126 -12.42 2.88 6.43
C GLY A 126 -12.07 2.77 7.92
N LEU A 127 -11.11 3.54 8.42
CA LEU A 127 -10.75 3.60 9.84
C LEU A 127 -11.60 4.62 10.66
N GLY A 128 -12.82 4.89 10.19
CA GLY A 128 -13.83 5.70 10.89
C GLY A 128 -13.78 7.21 10.66
N LEU A 129 -12.62 7.79 10.38
CA LEU A 129 -12.47 9.24 10.15
C LEU A 129 -12.52 9.60 8.65
N ASN A 130 -12.93 10.83 8.34
CA ASN A 130 -12.75 11.37 6.99
C ASN A 130 -11.29 11.78 6.77
N ARG A 131 -10.81 11.70 5.52
CA ARG A 131 -9.43 12.08 5.16
C ARG A 131 -9.06 13.50 5.64
N ARG A 132 -9.98 14.46 5.54
CA ARG A 132 -9.77 15.84 6.03
C ARG A 132 -9.57 15.90 7.54
N GLN A 133 -10.36 15.13 8.30
CA GLN A 133 -10.24 15.04 9.75
C GLN A 133 -8.93 14.37 10.15
N MET A 134 -8.56 13.28 9.47
CA MET A 134 -7.26 12.64 9.71
C MET A 134 -6.11 13.61 9.47
N LEU A 135 -6.13 14.37 8.37
CA LEU A 135 -5.08 15.36 8.08
C LEU A 135 -4.98 16.47 9.13
N SER A 136 -6.12 16.97 9.64
CA SER A 136 -6.10 17.98 10.71
C SER A 136 -5.62 17.44 12.06
N CYS A 137 -5.85 16.14 12.32
CA CYS A 137 -5.52 15.51 13.59
C CYS A 137 -4.13 14.84 13.59
N VAL A 138 -3.41 14.80 12.46
CA VAL A 138 -2.06 14.20 12.37
C VAL A 138 -1.13 14.75 13.44
N ASP A 139 -1.09 16.07 13.59
CA ASP A 139 -0.17 16.75 14.49
C ASP A 139 -0.51 16.44 15.94
N SER A 140 -1.77 16.67 16.33
CA SER A 140 -2.25 16.44 17.69
C SER A 140 -2.12 14.99 18.13
N VAL A 141 -2.31 14.03 17.23
CA VAL A 141 -2.16 12.60 17.55
C VAL A 141 -0.69 12.22 17.73
N LEU A 142 0.21 12.76 16.92
CA LEU A 142 1.65 12.51 17.10
C LEU A 142 2.15 13.14 18.41
N ASP A 143 1.76 14.37 18.70
CA ASP A 143 2.13 15.07 19.95
C ASP A 143 1.61 14.32 21.19
N TYR A 144 0.37 13.83 21.14
CA TYR A 144 -0.21 13.00 22.21
C TYR A 144 0.59 11.71 22.43
N LEU A 145 0.99 11.03 21.35
CA LEU A 145 1.78 9.78 21.44
C LEU A 145 3.22 10.03 21.92
N ASP A 146 3.78 11.20 21.60
CA ASP A 146 5.06 11.67 22.15
C ASP A 146 4.99 11.85 23.67
N GLU A 147 3.87 12.35 24.20
CA GLU A 147 3.64 12.51 25.64
C GLU A 147 3.37 11.17 26.34
N ASP A 148 2.53 10.31 25.78
CA ASP A 148 2.18 8.98 26.32
C ASP A 148 3.42 8.08 26.49
N ARG A 149 4.44 8.24 25.63
CA ARG A 149 5.69 7.47 25.70
C ARG A 149 6.72 8.01 26.70
N LYS A 150 6.57 9.28 27.13
CA LYS A 150 7.47 9.90 28.12
C LYS A 150 7.06 9.59 29.56
N GLN A 151 5.82 9.17 29.77
CA GLN A 151 5.31 8.65 31.04
C GLN A 151 5.66 7.18 31.23
#